data_AF-A0A941M8N7-F1
#
_entry.id   AF-A0A941M8N7-F1
#
_cell.length_a   1.000
_cell.length_b   1.000
_cell.length_c   1.000
_cell.angle_alpha   90.00
_cell.angle_beta   90.00
_cell.angle_gamma   90.00
#
_symmetry.space_group_name_H-M   'P 1'
#
loop_
_entity.id
_entity.type
_entity.pdbx_description
1 polymer ?
#
loop_
_entity_poly.entity_id
_entity_poly.type
_entity_poly.pdbx_seq_one_letter_code
_entity_poly.pdbx_strand_id
1 'polypeptide(L)' 'DYLAKNIRARYEMIDVNVYQENLFHTKMHVKDFDIDHYLFEEKARNLSFKERLKIEARLKREIEELYHGRNLID' A
#
# COMPACT_ATOMS: atom_id res chain seq x y z
N ASP A 1 16.00 6.26 -17.29
CA ASP A 1 14.85 6.10 -16.38
C ASP A 1 13.80 5.23 -17.01
N TYR A 2 13.52 4.06 -16.44
CA TYR A 2 12.61 3.05 -17.02
C TYR A 2 11.13 3.29 -16.67
N LEU A 3 10.84 4.07 -15.62
CA LEU A 3 9.48 4.44 -15.21
C LEU A 3 9.16 5.89 -15.60
N ALA A 4 7.96 6.09 -16.16
CA ALA A 4 7.45 7.41 -16.47
C ALA A 4 7.32 8.27 -15.19
N LYS A 5 7.55 9.58 -15.32
CA LYS A 5 7.60 10.51 -14.16
C LYS A 5 6.28 10.53 -13.38
N ASN A 6 5.14 10.44 -14.08
CA ASN A 6 3.82 10.38 -13.47
C ASN A 6 3.61 9.12 -12.60
N ILE A 7 4.14 7.97 -13.03
CA ILE A 7 4.08 6.74 -12.22
C ILE A 7 4.90 6.91 -10.95
N ARG A 8 6.14 7.41 -11.05
CA ARG A 8 7.00 7.65 -9.88
C ARG A 8 6.44 8.69 -8.91
N ALA A 9 5.66 9.65 -9.43
CA ALA A 9 4.99 10.63 -8.59
C ALA A 9 3.89 9.97 -7.73
N ARG A 10 3.13 9.01 -8.29
CA ARG A 10 1.98 8.37 -7.64
C ARG A 10 2.36 7.28 -6.63
N TYR A 11 3.51 6.63 -6.80
CA TYR A 11 3.91 5.47 -6.00
C TYR A 11 5.12 5.75 -5.13
N GLU A 12 5.07 5.29 -3.89
CA GLU A 12 6.23 5.05 -3.06
C GLU A 12 6.88 3.75 -3.51
N MET A 13 8.21 3.74 -3.65
CA MET A 13 8.92 2.65 -4.31
C MET A 13 10.20 2.32 -3.55
N ILE A 14 10.52 1.04 -3.45
CA ILE A 14 11.80 0.54 -2.93
C ILE A 14 12.35 -0.52 -3.86
N ASP A 15 13.66 -0.46 -4.10
CA ASP A 15 14.36 -1.49 -4.84
C ASP A 15 14.84 -2.58 -3.88
N VAL A 16 14.56 -3.82 -4.23
CA VAL A 16 14.92 -5.00 -3.44
C VAL A 16 15.78 -5.93 -4.28
N ASN A 17 16.92 -6.32 -3.72
CA ASN A 17 17.81 -7.27 -4.34
C ASN A 17 17.84 -8.57 -3.53
N VAL A 18 17.43 -9.67 -4.15
CA VAL A 18 17.40 -11.02 -3.56
C VAL A 18 18.45 -11.86 -4.27
N TYR A 19 19.68 -11.80 -3.75
CA TYR A 19 20.84 -12.43 -4.36
C TYR A 19 20.72 -13.96 -4.45
N GLN A 20 20.17 -14.62 -3.42
CA GLN A 20 20.01 -16.08 -3.45
C GLN A 20 19.14 -16.56 -4.62
N GLU A 21 18.17 -15.74 -5.03
CA GLU A 21 17.21 -16.05 -6.10
C GLU A 21 17.60 -15.45 -7.46
N ASN A 22 18.77 -14.78 -7.55
CA ASN A 22 19.18 -13.98 -8.71
C ASN A 22 18.08 -13.01 -9.19
N LEU A 23 17.33 -12.42 -8.25
CA LEU A 23 16.17 -11.58 -8.53
C LEU A 23 16.36 -10.16 -8.02
N PHE A 24 16.22 -9.19 -8.91
CA PHE A 24 16.06 -7.78 -8.57
C PHE A 24 14.65 -7.32 -8.94
N HIS A 25 13.94 -6.69 -8.02
CA HIS A 25 12.61 -6.15 -8.27
C HIS A 25 12.36 -4.86 -7.48
N THR A 26 11.53 -3.98 -8.02
CA THR A 26 11.03 -2.78 -7.34
C THR A 26 9.67 -3.09 -6.75
N LYS A 27 9.51 -2.90 -5.43
CA LYS A 27 8.20 -2.92 -4.78
C LYS A 27 7.61 -1.52 -4.81
N MET A 28 6.28 -1.42 -4.92
CA MET A 28 5.59 -0.12 -4.98
C MET A 28 4.23 -0.18 -4.26
N HIS A 29 3.85 0.91 -3.58
CA HIS A 29 2.46 1.16 -3.15
C HIS A 29 2.06 2.61 -3.43
N VAL A 30 0.75 2.88 -3.49
CA VAL A 30 0.24 4.23 -3.76
C VAL A 30 0.55 5.13 -2.57
N LYS A 31 1.05 6.35 -2.82
CA LYS A 31 1.36 7.34 -1.78
C LYS A 31 0.10 7.86 -1.08
N ASP A 32 -0.86 8.27 -1.89
CA ASP A 32 -2.09 8.89 -1.41
C ASP A 32 -3.11 7.80 -1.10
N PHE A 33 -3.28 7.53 0.20
CA PHE A 33 -4.27 6.58 0.67
C PHE A 33 -5.68 7.16 0.52
N ASP A 34 -6.55 6.39 -0.13
CA ASP A 34 -7.99 6.67 -0.22
C ASP A 34 -8.76 5.38 0.03
N ILE A 35 -9.52 5.34 1.12
CA ILE A 35 -10.30 4.18 1.54
C ILE A 35 -11.34 3.77 0.49
N ASP A 36 -11.90 4.71 -0.29
CA ASP A 36 -12.93 4.39 -1.28
C ASP A 36 -12.38 3.50 -2.42
N HIS A 37 -11.05 3.48 -2.65
CA HIS A 37 -10.42 2.56 -3.60
C HIS A 37 -10.35 1.11 -3.11
N TYR A 38 -10.55 0.87 -1.81
CA TYR A 38 -10.40 -0.44 -1.17
C TYR A 38 -11.73 -1.02 -0.69
N LEU A 39 -12.81 -0.24 -0.75
CA LEU A 39 -14.16 -0.71 -0.46
C LEU A 39 -14.83 -1.22 -1.74
N PHE A 40 -15.51 -2.37 -1.65
CA PHE A 40 -16.16 -2.99 -2.81
C PHE A 40 -17.62 -2.51 -2.99
N GLU A 41 -18.46 -2.74 -1.98
CA GLU A 41 -19.91 -2.50 -2.07
C GLU A 41 -20.37 -1.26 -1.29
N GLU A 42 -19.52 -0.73 -0.41
CA GLU A 42 -19.85 0.38 0.49
C GLU A 42 -18.97 1.59 0.20
N LYS A 43 -19.45 2.79 0.51
CA LYS A 43 -18.64 4.01 0.40
C LYS A 43 -18.20 4.50 1.78
N ALA A 44 -17.04 5.14 1.84
CA ALA A 44 -16.48 5.69 3.07
C ALA A 44 -17.44 6.66 3.79
N ARG A 45 -18.23 7.40 3.02
CA ARG A 45 -19.24 8.35 3.52
C ARG A 45 -20.45 7.70 4.21
N ASN A 46 -20.71 6.42 3.92
CA ASN A 46 -21.83 5.67 4.47
C ASN A 46 -21.44 4.93 5.77
N LEU A 47 -20.14 4.85 6.06
CA LEU A 47 -19.60 4.26 7.29
C LEU A 47 -19.63 5.27 8.43
N SER A 48 -19.82 4.79 9.67
CA SER A 48 -19.60 5.65 10.83
C SER A 48 -18.12 6.05 10.94
N PHE A 49 -17.84 7.19 11.57
CA PHE A 49 -16.47 7.67 11.77
C PHE A 49 -15.58 6.62 12.46
N LYS A 50 -16.12 5.91 13.45
CA LYS A 50 -15.40 4.88 14.22
C LYS A 50 -15.06 3.67 13.36
N GLU A 51 -16.00 3.22 12.54
CA GLU A 51 -15.78 2.09 11.62
C GLU A 51 -14.78 2.45 10.54
N ARG A 52 -14.93 3.64 9.94
CA ARG A 52 -13.98 4.18 8.97
C ARG A 52 -12.56 4.18 9.54
N LEU A 53 -12.36 4.78 10.70
CA LEU A 53 -11.04 4.85 11.35
C LEU A 53 -10.43 3.45 11.58
N LYS A 54 -11.25 2.50 12.04
CA LYS A 54 -10.83 1.11 12.28
C LYS A 54 -10.42 0.41 10.99
N ILE A 55 -11.17 0.61 9.90
CA ILE A 55 -10.88 0.01 8.59
C ILE A 55 -9.62 0.64 7.99
N GLU A 56 -9.50 1.97 8.02
CA GLU A 56 -8.32 2.68 7.53
C GLU A 56 -7.04 2.21 8.24
N ALA A 57 -7.09 2.06 9.58
CA ALA A 57 -5.94 1.59 10.35
C ALA A 57 -5.52 0.16 9.96
N ARG A 58 -6.50 -0.73 9.72
CA ARG A 58 -6.24 -2.11 9.29
C ARG A 58 -5.65 -2.17 7.88
N LEU A 59 -6.25 -1.44 6.93
CA LEU A 59 -5.77 -1.40 5.55
C LEU A 59 -4.36 -0.83 5.46
N LYS A 60 -4.09 0.28 6.16
CA LYS A 60 -2.74 0.88 6.17
C LYS A 60 -1.71 -0.09 6.72
N ARG A 61 -2.02 -0.78 7.83
CA ARG A 61 -1.14 -1.81 8.37
C ARG A 61 -0.88 -2.92 7.36
N GLU A 62 -1.93 -3.46 6.74
CA GLU A 62 -1.80 -4.55 5.78
C GLU A 62 -0.98 -4.14 4.53
N ILE A 63 -1.18 -2.91 4.03
CA ILE A 63 -0.38 -2.35 2.94
C ILE A 63 1.10 -2.31 3.31
N GLU A 64 1.44 -1.82 4.51
CA GLU A 64 2.83 -1.78 4.99
C GLU A 64 3.43 -3.18 5.16
N GLU A 65 2.64 -4.12 5.71
CA GLU A 65 3.07 -5.51 5.90
C GLU A 65 3.37 -6.20 4.57
N LEU A 66 2.49 -6.03 3.57
CA LEU A 66 2.69 -6.53 2.21
C LEU A 66 3.88 -5.86 1.52
N TYR A 67 4.01 -4.54 1.66
CA TYR A 67 5.08 -3.76 1.05
C TYR A 67 6.46 -4.20 1.59
N HIS A 68 6.57 -4.38 2.91
CA HIS A 68 7.81 -4.86 3.53
C HIS A 68 7.98 -6.38 3.45
N GLY A 69 6.91 -7.14 3.18
CA GLY A 69 6.92 -8.60 3.16
C GLY A 69 7.11 -9.22 4.55
N ARG A 70 6.65 -8.55 5.60
CA ARG A 70 6.71 -9.03 6.99
C ARG A 70 5.57 -8.44 7.81
N ASN A 71 5.15 -9.16 8.84
CA ASN A 71 4.17 -8.64 9.79
C ASN A 71 4.80 -7.57 10.69
N LEU A 72 4.04 -6.53 11.01
CA LEU A 72 4.43 -5.53 12.00
C LEU A 72 4.11 -6.08 13.39
N ILE A 73 5.01 -5.85 14.34
CA ILE A 73 4.82 -6.23 15.75
C ILE A 73 3.86 -5.22 16.38
N ASP A 74 2.87 -5.72 17.13
CA ASP A 74 1.90 -4.91 17.89
C ASP A 74 2.55 -4.05 18.98
#